data_AF-A0A2N2YRI4-F1
#
_entry.id   AF-A0A2N2YRI4-F1
#
_cell.length_a   1.000
_cell.length_b   1.000
_cell.length_c   1.000
_cell.angle_alpha   90.00
_cell.angle_beta   90.00
_cell.angle_gamma   90.00
#
_symmetry.space_group_name_H-M   'P 1'
#
loop_
_entity.id
_entity.type
_entity.pdbx_description
1 polymer ?
#
loop_
_entity_poly.entity_id
_entity_poly.type
_entity_poly.pdbx_seq_one_letter_code
_entity_poly.pdbx_strand_id
1 'polypeptide(L)'
;MATSIEEQTRFDARLPKKQKQFFERAAYLGGYRNLTEFVILAVQEKAKEIIKEKELVIASERDSQIFFDAITNPAKPSKTLKKALDDYNAFVSNSKLNND
;
A
#
# COMPACT_ATOMS: atom_id res chain seq x y z
N MET A 1 -6.96 26.50 9.62
CA MET A 1 -7.14 25.07 9.27
C MET A 1 -7.31 25.02 7.76
N ALA A 2 -6.40 24.39 7.04
CA ALA A 2 -6.52 24.26 5.59
C ALA A 2 -7.61 23.23 5.30
N THR A 3 -8.75 23.68 4.78
CA THR A 3 -9.80 22.78 4.30
C THR A 3 -9.26 22.10 3.04
N SER A 4 -8.91 20.82 3.14
CA SER A 4 -8.58 19.99 1.97
C SER A 4 -9.80 20.00 1.06
N ILE A 5 -9.71 20.67 -0.08
CA ILE A 5 -10.73 20.56 -1.12
C ILE A 5 -10.55 19.17 -1.71
N GLU A 6 -11.37 18.20 -1.30
CA GLU A 6 -11.36 16.88 -1.92
C GLU A 6 -11.87 17.01 -3.36
N GLU A 7 -10.96 16.82 -4.31
CA GLU A 7 -11.28 16.83 -5.73
C GLU A 7 -12.17 15.62 -6.05
N GLN A 8 -13.42 15.90 -6.44
CA GLN A 8 -14.37 14.84 -6.79
C GLN A 8 -14.05 14.30 -8.19
N THR A 9 -13.80 12.99 -8.25
CA THR A 9 -13.58 12.27 -9.51
C THR A 9 -14.69 11.24 -9.73
N ARG A 10 -14.88 10.82 -10.99
CA ARG A 10 -15.96 9.92 -11.39
C ARG A 10 -15.43 8.52 -11.66
N PHE A 11 -16.19 7.52 -11.20
CA PHE A 11 -16.00 6.13 -11.55
C PHE A 11 -17.02 5.72 -12.63
N ASP A 12 -16.53 5.29 -13.79
CA ASP A 12 -17.36 4.83 -14.92
C ASP A 12 -17.13 3.36 -15.23
N ALA A 13 -18.21 2.57 -15.24
CA ALA A 13 -18.17 1.14 -15.56
C ALA A 13 -19.33 0.73 -16.48
N ARG A 14 -19.06 -0.16 -17.44
CA ARG A 14 -20.07 -0.79 -18.29
C ARG A 14 -20.31 -2.21 -17.84
N LEU A 15 -21.57 -2.56 -17.58
CA LEU A 15 -21.97 -3.88 -17.08
C LEU A 15 -22.98 -4.54 -18.04
N PRO A 16 -22.84 -5.84 -18.35
CA PRO A 16 -23.91 -6.60 -18.97
C PRO A 16 -25.19 -6.55 -18.12
N LYS A 17 -26.36 -6.55 -18.77
CA LYS A 17 -27.67 -6.47 -18.09
C LYS A 17 -27.81 -7.50 -16.97
N LYS A 18 -27.40 -8.75 -17.21
CA LYS A 18 -27.47 -9.83 -16.23
C LYS A 18 -26.63 -9.56 -14.98
N GLN A 19 -25.45 -8.96 -15.15
CA GLN A 19 -24.58 -8.60 -14.03
C GLN A 19 -25.16 -7.44 -13.22
N LYS A 20 -25.69 -6.41 -13.89
CA LYS A 20 -26.40 -5.31 -13.22
C LYS A 20 -27.56 -5.83 -12.36
N GLN A 21 -28.40 -6.69 -12.93
CA GLN A 21 -29.54 -7.28 -12.20
C GLN A 21 -29.09 -8.12 -10.99
N PHE A 22 -28.00 -8.88 -11.14
CA PHE A 22 -27.42 -9.64 -10.04
C PHE A 22 -26.96 -8.72 -8.90
N PHE A 23 -26.24 -7.65 -9.22
CA PHE A 23 -25.78 -6.68 -8.20
C PHE A 23 -26.93 -5.90 -7.57
N GLU A 24 -27.96 -5.52 -8.33
CA GLU A 24 -29.16 -4.87 -7.79
C GLU A 24 -29.88 -5.76 -6.79
N ARG A 25 -29.99 -7.07 -7.09
CA ARG A 25 -30.56 -8.04 -6.15
C ARG A 25 -29.71 -8.15 -4.88
N ALA A 26 -28.38 -8.21 -5.01
CA ALA A 26 -27.48 -8.24 -3.87
C ALA A 26 -27.58 -6.96 -3.02
N ALA A 27 -27.63 -5.79 -3.67
CA ALA A 27 -27.80 -4.50 -3.01
C ALA A 27 -29.12 -4.45 -2.21
N TYR A 28 -30.23 -4.91 -2.81
CA TYR A 28 -31.52 -4.99 -2.13
C TYR A 28 -31.48 -5.91 -0.90
N LEU A 29 -30.95 -7.12 -1.06
CA LEU A 29 -30.88 -8.11 0.03
C LEU A 29 -29.91 -7.67 1.15
N GLY A 30 -28.84 -6.95 0.80
CA GLY A 30 -27.88 -6.41 1.75
C GLY A 30 -28.31 -5.12 2.45
N GLY A 31 -29.50 -4.58 2.12
CA GLY A 31 -30.03 -3.36 2.75
C GLY A 31 -29.39 -2.05 2.28
N TYR A 32 -28.73 -2.06 1.11
CA TYR A 32 -28.14 -0.85 0.53
C TYR A 32 -29.23 0.01 -0.13
N ARG A 33 -29.05 1.34 -0.11
CA ARG A 33 -30.01 2.30 -0.65
C ARG A 33 -30.10 2.23 -2.17
N ASN A 34 -28.99 1.92 -2.84
CA ASN A 34 -28.92 1.74 -4.29
C ASN A 34 -27.66 0.95 -4.72
N LEU A 35 -27.61 0.62 -6.01
CA LEU A 35 -26.49 -0.11 -6.61
C LEU A 35 -25.15 0.62 -6.48
N THR A 36 -25.14 1.95 -6.61
CA THR A 36 -23.90 2.74 -6.51
C THR A 36 -23.30 2.64 -5.12
N GLU A 37 -24.11 2.84 -4.08
CA GLU A 37 -23.66 2.71 -2.69
C GLU A 37 -23.11 1.30 -2.41
N PHE A 38 -23.83 0.26 -2.86
CA PHE A 38 -23.36 -1.12 -2.75
C PHE A 38 -21.98 -1.32 -3.40
N VAL A 39 -21.81 -0.88 -4.65
CA VAL A 39 -20.55 -1.05 -5.38
C VAL A 39 -19.41 -0.29 -4.70
N ILE A 40 -19.62 0.96 -4.31
CA ILE A 40 -18.57 1.77 -3.68
C ILE A 40 -18.13 1.14 -2.35
N LEU A 41 -19.07 0.74 -1.49
CA LEU A 41 -18.73 0.14 -0.21
C LEU A 41 -18.05 -1.22 -0.35
N ALA A 42 -18.55 -2.09 -1.24
CA ALA A 42 -17.95 -3.40 -1.48
C ALA A 42 -16.53 -3.28 -2.06
N VAL A 43 -16.32 -2.35 -3.00
CA VAL A 43 -14.99 -2.09 -3.58
C VAL A 43 -14.06 -1.50 -2.53
N GLN A 44 -14.53 -0.58 -1.69
CA GLN A 44 -13.72 0.00 -0.61
C GLN A 44 -13.28 -1.04 0.42
N GLU A 45 -14.18 -1.95 0.81
CA GLU A 45 -13.84 -3.06 1.71
C GLU A 45 -12.78 -3.97 1.09
N LYS A 46 -12.98 -4.40 -0.16
CA LYS A 46 -12.01 -5.26 -0.85
C LYS A 46 -10.67 -4.57 -1.07
N ALA A 47 -10.67 -3.28 -1.38
CA ALA A 47 -9.45 -2.49 -1.54
C ALA A 47 -8.65 -2.46 -0.24
N LYS A 48 -9.30 -2.23 0.92
CA LYS A 48 -8.64 -2.25 2.23
C LYS A 48 -8.01 -3.61 2.53
N GLU A 49 -8.70 -4.70 2.22
CA GLU A 49 -8.15 -6.05 2.39
C GLU A 49 -6.90 -6.27 1.54
N ILE A 50 -6.95 -5.91 0.25
CA ILE A 50 -5.83 -6.09 -0.68
C ILE A 50 -4.62 -5.26 -0.22
N ILE A 51 -4.83 -3.98 0.10
CA ILE A 51 -3.75 -3.09 0.56
C ILE A 51 -3.14 -3.65 1.83
N LYS A 52 -3.96 -3.99 2.82
CA LYS A 52 -3.49 -4.60 4.07
C LYS A 52 -2.68 -5.86 3.81
N GLU A 53 -3.17 -6.76 2.97
CA GLU A 53 -2.48 -8.02 2.64
C GLU A 53 -1.11 -7.77 1.97
N LYS A 54 -1.02 -6.80 1.06
CA LYS A 54 0.20 -6.56 0.27
C LYS A 54 1.22 -5.65 0.96
N GLU A 55 0.78 -4.73 1.82
CA GLU A 55 1.64 -3.74 2.47
C GLU A 55 2.01 -4.12 3.91
N LEU A 56 1.47 -5.22 4.45
CA LEU A 56 1.88 -5.74 5.76
C LEU A 56 3.33 -6.26 5.70
N VAL A 57 4.26 -5.43 6.21
CA VAL A 57 5.69 -5.77 6.35
C VAL A 57 5.92 -6.85 7.41
N ILE A 58 5.07 -6.90 8.44
CA ILE A 58 5.11 -7.89 9.51
C ILE A 58 3.83 -8.73 9.39
N ALA A 59 3.88 -9.73 8.51
CA ALA A 59 2.72 -10.56 8.19
C ALA A 59 2.63 -11.81 9.09
N SER A 60 3.70 -12.18 9.78
CA SER A 60 3.75 -13.34 10.67
C SER A 60 4.39 -13.03 12.03
N GLU A 61 4.10 -13.89 13.02
CA GLU A 61 4.74 -13.85 14.34
C GLU A 61 6.26 -13.98 14.25
N ARG A 62 6.75 -14.80 13.31
CA ARG A 62 8.18 -14.93 13.02
C ARG A 62 8.78 -13.61 12.54
N ASP A 63 8.11 -12.92 11.63
CA ASP A 63 8.59 -11.63 11.11
C ASP A 63 8.59 -10.57 12.21
N SER A 64 7.60 -10.61 13.11
CA SER A 64 7.52 -9.73 14.27
C SER A 64 8.69 -9.95 15.22
N GLN A 65 9.06 -11.21 15.48
CA GLN A 65 10.20 -11.54 16.32
C GLN A 65 11.52 -11.08 15.68
N ILE A 66 11.72 -11.35 14.38
CA ILE A 66 12.92 -10.91 13.65
C ILE A 66 13.03 -9.38 13.67
N PHE A 67 11.93 -8.67 13.45
CA PHE A 67 11.90 -7.21 13.48
C PHE A 67 12.19 -6.66 14.87
N PHE A 68 11.54 -7.22 15.90
CA PHE A 68 11.75 -6.82 17.29
C PHE A 68 13.19 -7.05 17.75
N ASP A 69 13.77 -8.20 17.42
CA ASP A 69 15.15 -8.53 17.72
C ASP A 69 16.12 -7.61 16.97
N ALA A 70 15.82 -7.25 15.72
CA ALA A 70 16.64 -6.31 14.96
C ALA A 70 16.67 -4.89 15.57
N ILE A 71 15.57 -4.46 16.20
CA ILE A 71 15.48 -3.16 16.90
C ILE A 71 16.13 -3.22 18.27
N THR A 72 15.84 -4.25 19.06
CA THR A 72 16.28 -4.34 20.46
C THR A 72 17.71 -4.86 20.62
N ASN A 73 18.19 -5.64 19.66
CA ASN A 73 19.53 -6.19 19.62
C ASN A 73 20.17 -6.00 18.22
N PRO A 74 20.51 -4.76 17.84
CA PRO A 74 21.01 -4.47 16.50
C PRO A 74 22.36 -5.16 16.25
N ALA A 75 22.41 -5.97 15.20
CA ALA A 75 23.65 -6.64 14.78
C ALA A 75 24.67 -5.64 14.23
N LYS A 76 25.97 -5.93 14.43
CA LYS A 76 27.04 -5.11 13.86
C LYS A 76 27.04 -5.20 12.33
N PRO A 77 27.33 -4.11 11.60
CA PRO A 77 27.41 -4.12 10.13
C PRO A 77 28.38 -5.18 9.61
N SER A 78 27.96 -5.92 8.57
CA SER A 78 28.79 -6.93 7.92
C SER A 78 29.96 -6.30 7.15
N LYS A 79 31.00 -7.08 6.87
CA LYS A 79 32.15 -6.63 6.05
C LYS A 79 31.70 -6.13 4.68
N THR A 80 30.73 -6.80 4.06
CA THR A 80 30.14 -6.40 2.77
C THR A 80 29.42 -5.07 2.86
N LEU A 81 28.65 -4.83 3.94
CA LEU A 81 27.92 -3.57 4.12
C LEU A 81 28.87 -2.39 4.34
N LYS A 82 29.96 -2.61 5.08
CA LYS A 82 31.03 -1.61 5.25
C LYS A 82 31.70 -1.27 3.92
N LYS A 83 32.04 -2.29 3.12
CA LYS A 83 32.63 -2.07 1.79
C LYS A 83 31.68 -1.29 0.86
N ALA A 84 30.40 -1.61 0.86
CA ALA A 84 29.41 -0.87 0.05
C ALA A 84 29.30 0.60 0.47
N LEU A 85 29.45 0.91 1.76
CA LEU A 85 29.53 2.29 2.25
C LEU A 85 30.79 2.99 1.74
N ASP A 86 31.94 2.32 1.76
CA ASP A 86 33.20 2.86 1.23
C ASP A 86 33.08 3.16 -0.28
N ASP A 87 32.50 2.22 -1.05
CA ASP A 87 32.26 2.37 -2.49
C ASP A 87 31.32 3.57 -2.78
N TYR A 88 30.25 3.72 -2.00
CA TYR A 88 29.33 4.87 -2.10
C TYR A 88 30.03 6.19 -1.78
N ASN A 89 30.83 6.25 -0.70
CA ASN A 89 31.55 7.46 -0.32
C ASN A 89 32.57 7.87 -1.39
N ALA A 90 33.27 6.90 -2.00
CA ALA A 90 34.17 7.15 -3.12
C ALA A 90 33.42 7.69 -4.35
N PHE A 91 32.26 7.12 -4.68
CA PHE A 91 31.41 7.62 -5.76
C PHE A 91 30.91 9.06 -5.51
N VAL A 92 30.41 9.35 -4.32
CA VAL A 92 29.93 10.70 -3.95
C VAL A 92 31.08 11.72 -3.94
N SER A 93 32.26 11.33 -3.49
CA SER A 93 33.43 12.23 -3.47
C SER A 93 33.92 12.54 -4.89
N ASN A 94 34.00 11.51 -5.75
CA ASN A 94 34.40 11.68 -7.15
C ASN A 94 33.36 12.47 -7.97
N SER A 95 32.06 12.33 -7.69
CA SER A 95 31.03 13.10 -8.39
C SER A 95 31.02 14.59 -7.99
N LYS A 96 31.42 14.92 -6.76
CA LYS A 96 31.62 16.32 -6.33
C LYS A 96 32.86 16.97 -6.96
N LEU A 97 33.93 16.20 -7.16
CA LEU A 97 35.17 16.69 -7.79
C LEU A 97 35.08 16.94 -9.30
N ASN A 98 34.08 16.35 -9.98
CA ASN A 98 33.90 16.48 -11.43
C ASN A 98 32.91 17.61 -11.83
N ASN A 99 32.41 18.39 -10.87
CA ASN A 99 31.47 19.49 -11.07
C ASN A 99 32.04 20.86 -10.67
N ASP A 100 33.33 20.91 -10.34
CA ASP A 100 34.16 22.14 -10.21
C ASP A 100 35.17 22.18 -11.37
#